data_AF-A0A0G0TYX7-F1
#
_entry.id   AF-A0A0G0TYX7-F1
#
_cell.length_a   1.000
_cell.length_b   1.000
_cell.length_c   1.000
_cell.angle_alpha   90.00
_cell.angle_beta   90.00
_cell.angle_gamma   90.00
#
_symmetry.space_group_name_H-M   'P 1'
#
loop_
_entity.id
_entity.type
_entity.pdbx_description
1 polymer ?
#
loop_
_entity_poly.entity_id
_entity_poly.type
_entity_poly.pdbx_seq_one_letter_code
_entity_poly.pdbx_strand_id
1 'polypeptide(L)'
;MKIFINYLGQIRLYSLTDLVLLLVVVGTGYHQLFGAVVLHLAFLAYLEHRHAHPYRAKVPVVVVCVLALTGLVYFGKIEGLFYLFFSYLYTRKTKERAFLSPVFRGLQYFFIVAGIIGYSSLIPYFVAIVITIRNLVGDLRDTEKDRKEGVRTIPVVLGVKRSIKHIHLVAMIITSVLWWLIATNPVSYLWLLVVICIEVSTYYLTPR
;
A
#
# COMPACT_ATOMS: atom_id res chain seq x y z
N MET A 1 -1.40 21.73 15.31
CA MET A 1 -2.27 21.38 14.16
C MET A 1 -1.49 20.93 12.92
N LYS A 2 -0.52 21.69 12.38
CA LYS A 2 0.26 21.30 11.17
C LYS A 2 1.02 19.97 11.30
N ILE A 3 1.62 19.69 12.45
CA ILE A 3 2.34 18.42 12.71
C ILE A 3 1.38 17.22 12.76
N PHE A 4 0.22 17.38 13.39
CA PHE A 4 -0.80 16.32 13.47
C PHE A 4 -1.33 15.94 12.08
N ILE A 5 -1.67 16.92 11.25
CA ILE A 5 -2.11 16.69 9.87
C ILE A 5 -1.02 15.97 9.05
N ASN A 6 0.26 16.27 9.32
CA ASN A 6 1.38 15.59 8.67
C ASN A 6 1.41 14.10 8.99
N TYR A 7 1.35 13.74 10.28
CA TYR A 7 1.27 12.33 10.70
C TYR A 7 0.03 11.64 10.14
N LEU A 8 -1.12 12.31 10.15
CA LEU A 8 -2.36 11.78 9.58
C LEU A 8 -2.22 11.48 8.08
N GLY A 9 -1.60 12.37 7.32
CA GLY A 9 -1.28 12.18 5.91
C GLY A 9 -0.27 11.05 5.67
N GLN A 10 0.71 10.88 6.56
CA GLN A 10 1.72 9.82 6.48
C GLN A 10 1.17 8.41 6.73
N ILE A 11 0.08 8.29 7.50
CA ILE A 11 -0.66 7.02 7.68
C ILE A 11 -1.35 6.58 6.38
N ARG A 12 -1.58 7.50 5.43
CA ARG A 12 -2.21 7.22 4.12
C ARG A 12 -3.53 6.44 4.27
N LEU A 13 -4.47 7.01 5.02
CA LEU A 13 -5.75 6.38 5.35
C LEU A 13 -6.45 5.76 4.13
N TYR A 14 -6.47 6.45 2.99
CA TYR A 14 -6.99 5.93 1.73
C TYR A 14 -6.45 4.54 1.33
N SER A 15 -5.15 4.27 1.56
CA SER A 15 -4.52 2.99 1.20
C SER A 15 -4.72 1.95 2.29
N LEU A 16 -4.89 2.40 3.54
CA LEU A 16 -5.14 1.53 4.67
C LEU A 16 -6.56 0.96 4.61
N THR A 17 -7.55 1.79 4.31
CA THR A 17 -8.95 1.37 4.19
C THR A 17 -9.20 0.43 3.02
N ASP A 18 -8.54 0.65 1.88
CA ASP A 18 -8.54 -0.29 0.75
C ASP A 18 -7.98 -1.67 1.15
N LEU A 19 -6.88 -1.71 1.91
CA LEU A 19 -6.35 -2.97 2.45
C LEU A 19 -7.35 -3.62 3.41
N VAL A 20 -7.93 -2.86 4.34
CA VAL A 20 -8.91 -3.39 5.30
C VAL A 20 -10.12 -3.98 4.56
N LEU A 21 -10.63 -3.31 3.53
CA LEU A 21 -11.70 -3.83 2.70
C LEU A 21 -11.32 -5.16 2.06
N LEU A 22 -10.16 -5.24 1.40
CA LEU A 22 -9.64 -6.48 0.82
C LEU A 22 -9.57 -7.61 1.84
N LEU A 23 -9.04 -7.34 3.03
CA LEU A 23 -8.88 -8.35 4.09
C LEU A 23 -10.23 -8.84 4.63
N VAL A 24 -11.21 -7.96 4.78
CA VAL A 24 -12.57 -8.33 5.20
C VAL A 24 -13.24 -9.19 4.12
N VAL A 25 -13.11 -8.77 2.86
CA VAL A 25 -13.67 -9.44 1.67
C VAL A 25 -13.16 -10.88 1.52
N VAL A 26 -11.89 -11.15 1.84
CA VAL A 26 -11.31 -12.51 1.77
C VAL A 26 -11.57 -13.34 3.04
N GLY A 27 -12.31 -12.82 4.02
CA GLY A 27 -12.72 -13.57 5.21
C GLY A 27 -11.65 -13.68 6.30
N THR A 28 -10.82 -12.65 6.48
CA THR A 28 -9.74 -12.66 7.49
C THR A 28 -10.30 -12.67 8.91
N GLY A 29 -9.78 -13.55 9.78
CA GLY A 29 -10.10 -13.54 11.22
C GLY A 29 -9.54 -12.30 11.94
N TYR A 30 -10.16 -11.89 13.06
CA TYR A 30 -9.83 -10.64 13.76
C TYR A 30 -8.34 -10.50 14.14
N HIS A 31 -7.70 -11.57 14.62
CA HIS A 31 -6.28 -11.55 14.97
C HIS A 31 -5.39 -11.29 13.76
N GLN A 32 -5.63 -11.99 12.65
CA GLN A 32 -4.87 -11.83 11.41
C GLN A 32 -5.13 -10.48 10.75
N LEU A 33 -6.37 -9.97 10.81
CA LEU A 33 -6.73 -8.65 10.32
C LEU A 33 -5.95 -7.57 11.07
N PHE A 34 -5.94 -7.63 12.41
CA PHE A 34 -5.14 -6.73 13.23
C PHE A 34 -3.65 -6.83 12.90
N GLY A 35 -3.12 -8.06 12.81
CA GLY A 35 -1.73 -8.31 12.43
C GLY A 35 -1.36 -7.69 11.08
N ALA A 36 -2.17 -7.91 10.04
CA ALA A 36 -1.95 -7.38 8.70
C ALA A 36 -2.02 -5.84 8.65
N VAL A 37 -2.97 -5.23 9.37
CA VAL A 37 -3.06 -3.76 9.50
C VAL A 37 -1.82 -3.21 10.19
N VAL A 38 -1.38 -3.81 11.29
CA VAL A 38 -0.18 -3.39 12.02
C VAL A 38 1.10 -3.59 11.20
N LEU A 39 1.21 -4.69 10.44
CA LEU A 39 2.30 -4.89 9.47
C LEU A 39 2.30 -3.79 8.40
N HIS A 40 1.13 -3.39 7.90
CA HIS A 40 1.03 -2.29 6.93
C HIS A 40 1.46 -0.96 7.54
N LEU A 41 1.07 -0.68 8.79
CA LEU A 41 1.53 0.50 9.52
C LEU A 41 3.05 0.47 9.74
N ALA A 42 3.64 -0.70 10.02
CA ALA A 42 5.09 -0.87 10.11
C ALA A 42 5.78 -0.53 8.78
N PHE A 43 5.22 -1.01 7.66
CA PHE A 43 5.69 -0.67 6.32
C PHE A 43 5.64 0.85 6.06
N LEU A 44 4.52 1.50 6.36
CA LEU A 44 4.37 2.95 6.17
C LEU A 44 5.35 3.72 7.04
N ALA A 45 5.49 3.34 8.32
CA ALA A 45 6.45 3.91 9.26
C ALA A 45 7.88 3.78 8.75
N TYR A 46 8.26 2.62 8.20
CA TYR A 46 9.58 2.40 7.62
C TYR A 46 9.81 3.25 6.36
N LEU A 47 8.80 3.36 5.49
CA LEU A 47 8.87 4.21 4.31
C LEU A 47 9.08 5.68 4.66
N GLU A 48 8.37 6.20 5.68
CA GLU A 48 8.53 7.57 6.15
C GLU A 48 9.87 7.81 6.85
N HIS A 49 10.35 6.84 7.64
CA HIS A 49 11.70 6.86 8.21
C HIS A 49 12.77 7.02 7.12
N ARG A 50 12.59 6.38 5.96
CA ARG A 50 13.51 6.43 4.82
C ARG A 50 13.41 7.70 3.99
N HIS A 51 12.22 8.23 3.77
CA HIS A 51 12.03 9.42 2.93
C HIS A 51 12.64 10.69 3.54
N ALA A 52 12.65 10.82 4.87
CA ALA A 52 13.36 11.85 5.65
C ALA A 52 13.36 13.29 5.06
N HIS A 53 12.35 13.68 4.29
CA HIS A 53 12.26 15.02 3.72
C HIS A 53 11.99 16.05 4.81
N PRO A 54 12.48 17.30 4.71
CA PRO A 54 12.35 18.31 5.76
C PRO A 54 10.92 18.64 6.17
N TYR A 55 9.96 18.49 5.25
CA TYR A 55 8.54 18.78 5.47
C TYR A 55 7.76 17.58 6.05
N ARG A 56 8.39 16.43 6.23
CA ARG A 56 7.78 15.21 6.80
C ARG A 56 8.15 15.05 8.25
N ALA A 57 7.18 14.63 9.07
CA ALA A 57 7.46 14.28 10.45
C ALA A 57 8.35 13.04 10.49
N LYS A 58 9.34 13.06 11.40
CA LYS A 58 10.32 11.97 11.54
C LYS A 58 9.69 10.81 12.29
N VAL A 59 9.86 9.60 11.74
CA VAL A 59 9.43 8.36 12.38
C VAL A 59 10.64 7.64 12.98
N PRO A 60 10.69 7.41 14.30
CA PRO A 60 11.78 6.66 14.93
C PRO A 60 11.80 5.20 14.49
N VAL A 61 13.00 4.62 14.31
CA VAL A 61 13.14 3.20 13.93
C VAL A 61 12.53 2.25 14.97
N VAL A 62 12.55 2.63 16.25
CA VAL A 62 11.93 1.84 17.33
C VAL A 62 10.43 1.64 17.08
N VAL A 63 9.72 2.66 16.58
CA VAL A 63 8.30 2.56 16.22
C VAL A 63 8.09 1.54 15.11
N VAL A 64 8.97 1.54 14.10
CA VAL A 64 8.95 0.54 13.00
C VAL A 64 9.11 -0.87 13.57
N CYS A 65 10.10 -1.10 14.44
CA CYS A 65 10.37 -2.40 15.03
C CYS A 65 9.22 -2.90 15.90
N VAL A 66 8.65 -2.04 16.75
CA VAL A 66 7.51 -2.39 17.62
C VAL A 66 6.29 -2.78 16.78
N LEU A 67 5.96 -2.00 15.75
CA LEU A 67 4.85 -2.32 14.85
C LEU A 67 5.13 -3.63 14.08
N ALA A 68 6.34 -3.81 13.54
CA ALA A 68 6.68 -5.01 12.79
C ALA A 68 6.56 -6.28 13.65
N LEU A 69 7.13 -6.28 14.87
CA LEU A 69 7.06 -7.41 15.79
C LEU A 69 5.62 -7.70 16.21
N THR A 70 4.86 -6.66 16.60
CA THR A 70 3.44 -6.81 16.97
C THR A 70 2.63 -7.38 15.81
N GLY A 71 2.83 -6.85 14.60
CA GLY A 71 2.17 -7.31 13.39
C GLY A 71 2.49 -8.77 13.07
N LEU A 72 3.75 -9.18 13.18
CA LEU A 72 4.17 -10.58 12.95
C LEU A 72 3.54 -11.54 13.96
N VAL A 73 3.53 -11.18 15.24
CA VAL A 73 2.94 -11.99 16.31
C VAL A 73 1.44 -12.21 16.07
N TYR A 74 0.69 -11.15 15.78
CA TYR A 74 -0.76 -11.25 15.57
C TYR A 74 -1.13 -11.86 14.22
N PHE A 75 -0.32 -11.64 13.18
CA PHE A 75 -0.57 -12.25 11.87
C PHE A 75 -0.32 -13.77 11.90
N GLY A 76 0.67 -14.22 12.69
CA GLY A 76 0.86 -15.64 13.03
C GLY A 76 1.23 -16.56 11.86
N LYS A 77 1.73 -15.99 10.76
CA LYS A 77 1.99 -16.67 9.49
C LYS A 77 3.32 -16.22 8.89
N ILE A 78 4.07 -17.15 8.29
CA ILE A 78 5.41 -16.88 7.73
C ILE A 78 5.37 -15.84 6.60
N GLU A 79 4.22 -15.74 5.93
CA GLU A 79 3.91 -14.76 4.90
C GLU A 79 4.02 -13.31 5.40
N GLY A 80 3.88 -13.07 6.72
CA GLY A 80 4.16 -11.78 7.31
C GLY A 80 5.64 -11.37 7.18
N LEU A 81 6.57 -12.33 7.24
CA LEU A 81 8.00 -12.07 7.01
C LEU A 81 8.27 -11.75 5.54
N PHE A 82 7.65 -12.48 4.61
CA PHE A 82 7.75 -12.18 3.18
C PHE A 82 7.14 -10.81 2.85
N TYR A 83 6.01 -10.45 3.47
CA TYR A 83 5.44 -9.11 3.38
C TYR A 83 6.44 -8.03 3.78
N LEU A 84 7.12 -8.19 4.93
CA LEU A 84 8.14 -7.24 5.39
C LEU A 84 9.38 -7.22 4.48
N PHE A 85 9.79 -8.37 3.95
CA PHE A 85 10.89 -8.45 2.99
C PHE A 85 10.59 -7.66 1.72
N PHE A 86 9.41 -7.85 1.10
CA PHE A 86 9.02 -7.06 -0.07
C PHE A 86 8.70 -5.61 0.27
N SER A 87 8.29 -5.31 1.51
CA SER A 87 8.20 -3.94 2.06
C SER A 87 9.56 -3.26 2.05
N TYR A 88 10.58 -3.95 2.55
CA TYR A 88 11.95 -3.48 2.51
C TYR A 88 12.46 -3.25 1.08
N LEU A 89 12.27 -4.22 0.17
CA LEU A 89 12.67 -4.08 -1.23
C LEU A 89 11.98 -2.90 -1.92
N TYR A 90 10.68 -2.69 -1.67
CA TYR A 90 9.94 -1.56 -2.18
C TYR A 90 10.49 -0.21 -1.69
N THR A 91 10.81 -0.09 -0.40
CA THR A 91 11.41 1.15 0.14
C THR A 91 12.84 1.40 -0.37
N ARG A 92 13.54 0.34 -0.81
CA ARG A 92 14.85 0.39 -1.46
C ARG A 92 14.72 0.71 -2.95
N LYS A 93 13.75 1.56 -3.34
CA LYS A 93 13.61 2.16 -4.68
C LYS A 93 14.86 3.00 -4.98
N THR A 94 15.95 2.35 -5.37
CA THR A 94 17.16 3.03 -5.83
C THR A 94 16.92 3.57 -7.23
N LYS A 95 17.73 4.56 -7.64
CA LYS A 95 17.66 5.16 -8.97
C LYS A 95 17.69 4.11 -10.09
N GLU A 96 18.35 2.98 -9.89
CA GLU A 96 18.49 1.92 -10.88
C GLU A 96 17.38 0.86 -10.86
N ARG A 97 16.80 0.55 -9.70
CA ARG A 97 15.83 -0.56 -9.54
C ARG A 97 14.39 -0.11 -9.37
N ALA A 98 14.14 1.18 -9.51
CA ALA A 98 12.83 1.77 -9.27
C ALA A 98 11.71 1.19 -10.15
N PHE A 99 12.04 0.69 -11.34
CA PHE A 99 11.12 0.02 -12.26
C PHE A 99 10.53 -1.29 -11.69
N LEU A 100 11.16 -1.92 -10.70
CA LEU A 100 10.64 -3.13 -10.02
C LEU A 100 9.66 -2.82 -8.89
N SER A 101 9.55 -1.54 -8.49
CA SER A 101 8.70 -1.16 -7.34
C SER A 101 7.23 -1.59 -7.48
N PRO A 102 6.60 -1.59 -8.68
CA PRO A 102 5.24 -2.11 -8.81
C PRO A 102 5.13 -3.60 -8.48
N VAL A 103 6.09 -4.41 -8.92
CA VAL A 103 6.13 -5.85 -8.66
C VAL A 103 6.31 -6.13 -7.17
N PHE A 104 7.22 -5.41 -6.51
CA PHE A 104 7.39 -5.55 -5.06
C PHE A 104 6.12 -5.18 -4.29
N ARG A 105 5.39 -4.16 -4.74
CA ARG A 105 4.11 -3.78 -4.13
C ARG A 105 3.03 -4.85 -4.34
N GLY A 106 2.98 -5.47 -5.53
CA GLY A 106 2.11 -6.62 -5.80
C GLY A 106 2.44 -7.82 -4.92
N LEU A 107 3.72 -8.17 -4.82
CA LEU A 107 4.19 -9.30 -3.99
C LEU A 107 3.92 -9.09 -2.50
N GLN A 108 4.01 -7.86 -1.98
CA GLN A 108 3.56 -7.57 -0.62
C GLN A 108 2.12 -8.03 -0.40
N TYR A 109 1.18 -7.57 -1.23
CA TYR A 109 -0.23 -7.92 -1.06
C TYR A 109 -0.49 -9.40 -1.34
N PHE A 110 0.24 -10.01 -2.28
CA PHE A 110 0.21 -11.46 -2.51
C PHE A 110 0.46 -12.23 -1.21
N PHE A 111 1.56 -11.96 -0.51
CA PHE A 111 1.91 -12.71 0.71
C PHE A 111 0.90 -12.45 1.84
N ILE A 112 0.44 -11.21 2.03
CA ILE A 112 -0.61 -10.95 3.02
C ILE A 112 -1.86 -11.78 2.73
N VAL A 113 -2.35 -11.80 1.49
CA VAL A 113 -3.58 -12.53 1.15
C VAL A 113 -3.35 -14.05 1.16
N ALA A 114 -2.23 -14.53 0.63
CA ALA A 114 -1.88 -15.95 0.64
C ALA A 114 -1.75 -16.51 2.06
N GLY A 115 -1.24 -15.75 3.02
CA GLY A 115 -1.18 -16.17 4.43
C GLY A 115 -2.56 -16.33 5.09
N ILE A 116 -3.61 -15.78 4.49
CA ILE A 116 -4.99 -15.83 5.00
C ILE A 116 -5.77 -16.96 4.33
N ILE A 117 -5.78 -17.00 2.99
CA ILE A 117 -6.62 -17.92 2.21
C ILE A 117 -5.85 -19.04 1.50
N GLY A 118 -4.53 -19.10 1.67
CA GLY A 118 -3.65 -20.12 1.09
C GLY A 118 -3.24 -19.86 -0.36
N TYR A 119 -2.25 -20.63 -0.82
CA TYR A 119 -1.67 -20.55 -2.17
C TYR A 119 -2.48 -21.26 -3.25
N SER A 120 -3.41 -22.13 -2.87
CA SER A 120 -4.27 -22.85 -3.82
C SER A 120 -5.36 -21.96 -4.43
N SER A 121 -5.71 -20.85 -3.77
CA SER A 121 -6.64 -19.86 -4.28
C SER A 121 -6.00 -19.02 -5.38
N LEU A 122 -6.77 -18.64 -6.40
CA LEU A 122 -6.33 -17.70 -7.44
C LEU A 122 -6.38 -16.23 -6.97
N ILE A 123 -7.09 -15.95 -5.86
CA ILE A 123 -7.30 -14.59 -5.36
C ILE A 123 -5.98 -13.88 -5.01
N PRO A 124 -4.99 -14.46 -4.29
CA PRO A 124 -3.73 -13.78 -4.01
C PRO A 124 -2.98 -13.37 -5.29
N TYR A 125 -3.01 -14.20 -6.32
CA TYR A 125 -2.38 -13.92 -7.63
C TYR A 125 -3.09 -12.76 -8.34
N PHE A 126 -4.42 -12.78 -8.36
CA PHE A 126 -5.22 -11.68 -8.89
C PHE A 126 -4.92 -10.37 -8.17
N VAL A 127 -4.90 -10.40 -6.83
CA VAL A 127 -4.54 -9.26 -5.99
C VAL A 127 -3.14 -8.74 -6.35
N ALA A 128 -2.16 -9.62 -6.50
CA ALA A 128 -0.79 -9.23 -6.86
C ALA A 128 -0.75 -8.45 -8.18
N ILE A 129 -1.47 -8.92 -9.19
CA ILE A 129 -1.54 -8.30 -10.52
C ILE A 129 -2.21 -6.92 -10.43
N VAL A 130 -3.39 -6.86 -9.80
CA VAL A 130 -4.15 -5.60 -9.64
C VAL A 130 -3.34 -4.55 -8.89
N ILE A 131 -2.68 -4.94 -7.80
CA ILE A 131 -1.85 -4.02 -7.01
C ILE A 131 -0.60 -3.59 -7.77
N THR A 132 0.01 -4.48 -8.57
CA THR A 132 1.13 -4.14 -9.45
C THR A 132 0.71 -3.06 -10.46
N ILE A 133 -0.44 -3.25 -11.12
CA ILE A 133 -0.99 -2.26 -12.06
C ILE A 133 -1.29 -0.95 -11.34
N ARG A 134 -1.93 -0.99 -10.16
CA ARG A 134 -2.21 0.20 -9.36
C ARG A 134 -0.95 0.98 -9.01
N ASN A 135 0.13 0.31 -8.60
CA ASN A 135 1.37 0.98 -8.28
C ASN A 135 2.05 1.56 -9.55
N LEU A 136 1.97 0.87 -10.69
CA LEU A 136 2.42 1.43 -11.97
C LEU A 136 1.64 2.70 -12.35
N VAL A 137 0.33 2.72 -12.12
CA VAL A 137 -0.50 3.92 -12.29
C VAL A 137 -0.08 5.04 -11.31
N GLY A 138 0.38 4.67 -10.11
CA GLY A 138 1.01 5.58 -9.16
C GLY A 138 2.29 6.20 -9.70
N ASP A 139 3.15 5.41 -10.35
CA ASP A 139 4.35 5.92 -11.00
C ASP A 139 3.99 6.86 -12.19
N LEU A 140 2.93 6.57 -12.96
CA LEU A 140 2.45 7.46 -14.03
C LEU A 140 2.05 8.84 -13.50
N ARG A 141 1.41 8.87 -12.32
CA ARG A 141 1.07 10.12 -11.62
C ARG A 141 2.33 10.91 -11.24
N ASP A 142 3.39 10.24 -10.81
CA ASP A 142 4.59 10.89 -10.27
C ASP A 142 5.74 11.05 -11.27
N THR A 143 5.51 10.74 -12.55
CA THR A 143 6.53 10.76 -13.62
C THR A 143 7.41 12.02 -13.66
N GLU A 144 6.84 13.22 -13.55
CA GLU A 144 7.61 14.47 -13.57
C GLU A 144 8.52 14.62 -12.34
N LYS A 145 8.02 14.22 -11.17
CA LYS A 145 8.77 14.23 -9.91
C LYS A 145 9.91 13.21 -9.95
N ASP A 146 9.58 11.97 -10.32
CA ASP A 146 10.55 10.87 -10.41
C ASP A 146 11.67 11.21 -11.40
N ARG A 147 11.36 11.84 -12.55
CA ARG A 147 12.37 12.33 -13.48
C ARG A 147 13.30 13.37 -12.85
N LYS A 148 12.74 14.38 -12.16
CA LYS A 148 13.53 15.44 -11.50
C LYS A 148 14.45 14.87 -10.41
N GLU A 149 14.02 13.83 -9.73
CA GLU A 149 14.79 13.14 -8.68
C GLU A 149 15.75 12.07 -9.24
N GLY A 150 15.73 11.82 -10.55
CA GLY A 150 16.56 10.82 -11.23
C GLY A 150 16.17 9.37 -10.92
N VAL A 151 14.91 9.13 -10.55
CA VAL A 151 14.35 7.82 -10.22
C VAL A 151 13.84 7.15 -11.50
N ARG A 152 14.40 5.99 -11.87
CA ARG A 152 14.06 5.27 -13.11
C ARG A 152 12.85 4.35 -12.94
N THR A 153 11.66 4.90 -12.74
CA THR A 153 10.41 4.12 -12.82
C THR A 153 10.06 3.73 -14.25
N ILE A 154 9.15 2.76 -14.42
CA ILE A 154 8.73 2.29 -15.75
C ILE A 154 8.31 3.46 -16.66
N PRO A 155 7.44 4.41 -16.24
CA PRO A 155 7.08 5.55 -17.09
C PRO A 155 8.26 6.43 -17.47
N VAL A 156 9.21 6.63 -16.56
CA VAL A 156 10.42 7.44 -16.81
C VAL A 156 11.33 6.74 -17.82
N VAL A 157 11.55 5.42 -17.68
CA VAL A 157 12.36 4.62 -18.61
C VAL A 157 11.72 4.56 -20.00
N LEU A 158 10.40 4.46 -20.08
CA LEU A 158 9.64 4.51 -21.33
C LEU A 158 9.50 5.92 -21.93
N GLY A 159 10.08 6.94 -21.30
CA GLY A 159 10.11 8.31 -21.84
C GLY A 159 8.79 9.09 -21.71
N VAL A 160 7.86 8.66 -20.86
CA VAL A 160 6.58 9.36 -20.62
C VAL A 160 6.85 10.77 -20.11
N LYS A 161 6.43 11.81 -20.84
CA LYS A 161 6.89 13.19 -20.55
C LYS A 161 6.16 13.88 -19.40
N ARG A 162 4.87 13.60 -19.22
CA ARG A 162 3.97 14.34 -18.32
C ARG A 162 3.38 13.43 -17.26
N SER A 163 3.15 13.99 -16.08
CA SER A 163 2.39 13.34 -15.02
C SER A 163 0.90 13.35 -15.34
N ILE A 164 0.22 12.23 -15.09
CA ILE A 164 -1.24 12.16 -15.19
C ILE A 164 -1.82 12.40 -13.78
N LYS A 165 -2.30 13.61 -13.53
CA LYS A 165 -2.89 13.97 -12.23
C LYS A 165 -4.16 13.13 -11.99
N HIS A 166 -4.42 12.78 -10.74
CA HIS A 166 -5.60 12.03 -10.28
C HIS A 166 -5.77 10.58 -10.76
N ILE A 167 -5.01 10.09 -11.75
CA ILE A 167 -5.15 8.71 -12.26
C ILE A 167 -5.01 7.63 -11.17
N HIS A 168 -4.13 7.85 -10.20
CA HIS A 168 -3.96 6.94 -9.08
C HIS A 168 -5.17 6.92 -8.12
N LEU A 169 -5.87 8.05 -7.95
CA LEU A 169 -7.10 8.07 -7.15
C LEU A 169 -8.20 7.26 -7.84
N VAL A 170 -8.34 7.42 -9.16
CA VAL A 170 -9.27 6.61 -9.96
C VAL A 170 -8.91 5.12 -9.86
N ALA A 171 -7.62 4.77 -9.97
CA ALA A 171 -7.18 3.39 -9.82
C ALA A 171 -7.47 2.81 -8.42
N MET A 172 -7.36 3.60 -7.35
CA MET A 172 -7.72 3.15 -6.00
C MET A 172 -9.22 2.87 -5.85
N ILE A 173 -10.08 3.76 -6.36
CA ILE A 173 -11.52 3.54 -6.34
C ILE A 173 -11.87 2.26 -7.11
N ILE A 174 -11.24 2.05 -8.27
CA ILE A 174 -11.40 0.81 -9.05
C ILE A 174 -10.93 -0.39 -8.24
N THR A 175 -9.79 -0.33 -7.53
CA THR A 175 -9.35 -1.47 -6.71
C THR A 175 -10.32 -1.77 -5.57
N SER A 176 -10.87 -0.76 -4.90
CA SER A 176 -11.88 -0.95 -3.86
C SER A 176 -13.17 -1.59 -4.40
N VAL A 177 -13.61 -1.19 -5.60
CA VAL A 177 -14.74 -1.85 -6.30
C VAL A 177 -14.39 -3.29 -6.66
N LEU A 178 -13.19 -3.56 -7.17
CA LEU A 178 -12.74 -4.91 -7.49
C LEU A 178 -12.70 -5.81 -6.25
N TRP A 179 -12.22 -5.32 -5.11
CA TRP A 179 -12.27 -6.05 -3.84
C TRP A 179 -13.71 -6.38 -3.46
N TRP A 180 -14.60 -5.40 -3.50
CA TRP A 180 -16.01 -5.65 -3.21
C TRP A 180 -16.64 -6.70 -4.15
N LEU A 181 -16.29 -6.70 -5.44
CA LEU A 181 -16.81 -7.68 -6.42
C LEU A 181 -16.28 -9.11 -6.21
N ILE A 182 -15.08 -9.28 -5.68
CA ILE A 182 -14.51 -10.62 -5.40
C ILE A 182 -14.82 -11.14 -3.99
N ALA A 183 -15.72 -10.47 -3.27
CA ALA A 183 -16.04 -10.80 -1.90
C ALA A 183 -16.59 -12.23 -1.77
N THR A 184 -15.90 -13.02 -0.95
CA THR A 184 -16.34 -14.37 -0.59
C THR A 184 -17.44 -14.33 0.47
N ASN A 185 -17.63 -13.17 1.12
CA ASN A 185 -18.69 -12.90 2.09
C ASN A 185 -19.49 -11.66 1.67
N PRO A 186 -20.80 -11.59 1.97
CA PRO A 186 -21.61 -10.43 1.66
C PRO A 186 -21.16 -9.20 2.44
N VAL A 187 -20.47 -8.29 1.75
CA VAL A 187 -20.10 -6.97 2.28
C VAL A 187 -21.11 -5.95 1.74
N SER A 188 -21.83 -5.27 2.64
CA SER A 188 -22.82 -4.26 2.25
C SER A 188 -22.18 -3.15 1.40
N TYR A 189 -22.92 -2.64 0.41
CA TYR A 189 -22.52 -1.49 -0.40
C TYR A 189 -22.15 -0.26 0.44
N LEU A 190 -22.72 -0.14 1.65
CA LEU A 190 -22.40 0.95 2.57
C LEU A 190 -20.92 0.94 3.00
N TRP A 191 -20.32 -0.24 3.17
CA TRP A 191 -18.89 -0.35 3.48
C TRP A 191 -18.01 0.15 2.33
N LEU A 192 -18.36 -0.21 1.09
CA LEU A 192 -17.68 0.29 -0.09
C LEU A 192 -17.78 1.82 -0.19
N LEU A 193 -18.99 2.38 0.05
CA LEU A 193 -19.20 3.83 0.05
C LEU A 193 -18.31 4.52 1.10
N VAL A 194 -18.26 4.01 2.33
CA VAL A 194 -17.41 4.55 3.40
C VAL A 194 -15.94 4.53 3.00
N VAL A 195 -15.45 3.42 2.42
CA VAL A 195 -14.07 3.31 1.94
C VAL A 195 -13.77 4.36 0.87
N ILE A 196 -14.64 4.52 -0.14
CA ILE A 196 -14.49 5.53 -1.20
C ILE A 196 -14.50 6.95 -0.61
N CYS A 197 -15.38 7.24 0.34
CA CYS A 197 -15.40 8.54 1.02
C CYS A 197 -14.08 8.83 1.74
N ILE A 198 -13.51 7.85 2.44
CA ILE A 198 -12.21 7.98 3.12
C ILE A 198 -11.09 8.15 2.08
N GLU A 199 -11.13 7.41 0.97
CA GLU A 199 -10.15 7.54 -0.10
C GLU A 199 -10.13 8.97 -0.66
N VAL A 200 -11.28 9.48 -1.09
CA VAL A 200 -11.38 10.82 -1.69
C VAL A 200 -11.01 11.92 -0.71
N SER A 201 -11.47 11.83 0.54
CA SER A 201 -11.23 12.87 1.56
C SER A 201 -9.78 12.90 2.07
N THR A 202 -9.10 11.75 2.11
CA THR A 202 -7.75 11.65 2.69
C THR A 202 -6.63 11.59 1.66
N TYR A 203 -6.93 11.38 0.38
CA TYR A 203 -5.93 11.22 -0.69
C TYR A 203 -4.94 12.39 -0.79
N TYR A 204 -5.42 13.62 -0.60
CA TYR A 204 -4.61 14.83 -0.69
C TYR A 204 -3.91 15.20 0.62
N LEU A 205 -4.13 14.46 1.71
CA LEU A 205 -3.45 14.69 2.98
C LEU A 205 -2.00 14.19 2.97
N THR A 206 -1.66 13.24 2.08
CA THR A 206 -0.29 12.72 1.97
C THR A 206 0.67 13.87 1.62
N PRO A 207 1.69 14.16 2.44
CA PRO A 207 2.72 15.14 2.12
C PRO A 207 3.43 14.72 0.83
N ARG A 208 3.75 15.65 -0.08
CA ARG A 208 4.40 15.34 -1.36
C ARG A 208 5.52 16.29 -1.70
#